data_AF-A0A4R6PPM3-F1
#
_entry.id   AF-A0A4R6PPM3-F1
#
_cell.length_a   1.000
_cell.length_b   1.000
_cell.length_c   1.000
_cell.angle_alpha   90.00
_cell.angle_beta   90.00
_cell.angle_gamma   90.00
#
_symmetry.space_group_name_H-M   'P 1'
#
loop_
_entity.id
_entity.type
_entity.pdbx_description
1 polymer ?
#
loop_
_entity_poly.entity_id
_entity_poly.type
_entity_poly.pdbx_seq_one_letter_code
_entity_poly.pdbx_strand_id
1 'polypeptide(L)' 'MSSLIYDYLLPILGPDQATYWAQVLMINPA' A
#
# COMPACT_ATOMS: atom_id res chain seq x y z
N MET A 1 -11.89 -3.13 4.29
CA MET A 1 -10.92 -2.99 3.20
C MET A 1 -9.75 -3.88 3.55
N SER A 2 -9.46 -4.92 2.76
CA SER A 2 -8.31 -5.78 3.04
C SER A 2 -7.05 -5.02 2.60
N SER A 3 -6.25 -4.59 3.58
CA SER A 3 -5.10 -3.68 3.47
C SER A 3 -3.79 -4.43 3.28
N LEU A 4 -3.80 -5.65 2.74
CA LEU A 4 -2.63 -6.55 2.74
C LEU A 4 -1.37 -5.90 2.11
N ILE A 5 -1.56 -5.08 1.07
CA ILE A 5 -0.49 -4.29 0.46
C ILE A 5 -0.03 -3.15 1.38
N TYR A 6 -0.96 -2.42 1.99
CA TYR A 6 -0.62 -1.36 2.94
C TYR A 6 0.13 -1.92 4.16
N ASP A 7 -0.34 -3.02 4.73
CA ASP A 7 0.27 -3.68 5.89
C ASP A 7 1.68 -4.20 5.56
N TYR A 8 1.90 -4.65 4.32
CA TYR A 8 3.22 -5.04 3.83
C TYR A 8 4.16 -3.84 3.65
N LEU A 9 3.65 -2.72 3.14
CA LEU A 9 4.46 -1.53 2.84
C LEU A 9 4.74 -0.69 4.09
N LEU A 10 3.88 -0.74 5.10
CA LEU A 10 3.94 0.05 6.31
C LEU A 10 5.30 -0.03 7.06
N PRO A 11 5.86 -1.22 7.36
CA PRO A 11 7.17 -1.31 8.03
C PRO A 11 8.35 -0.90 7.15
N ILE A 12 8.18 -0.78 5.82
CA ILE A 12 9.26 -0.51 4.87
C ILE A 12 9.33 0.98 4.56
N LEU A 13 8.18 1.62 4.34
CA LEU A 13 8.10 2.98 3.79
C LEU A 13 7.48 3.98 4.76
N GLY A 14 6.87 3.51 5.85
CA GLY A 14 6.08 4.34 6.75
C GLY A 14 4.68 4.67 6.19
N PRO A 15 3.82 5.29 7.02
CA PRO A 15 2.37 5.37 6.77
C PRO A 15 1.99 6.19 5.54
N ASP A 16 2.64 7.33 5.29
CA ASP A 16 2.32 8.20 4.14
C ASP A 16 2.63 7.52 2.80
N GLN A 17 3.82 6.93 2.70
CA GLN A 17 4.26 6.25 1.48
C GLN A 17 3.51 4.93 1.27
N ALA A 18 3.26 4.17 2.33
CA ALA A 18 2.46 2.94 2.25
C ALA A 18 1.04 3.21 1.73
N THR A 19 0.42 4.33 2.14
CA THR A 19 -0.92 4.72 1.66
C THR A 19 -0.90 5.03 0.17
N TYR A 20 0.05 5.85 -0.28
CA TYR A 20 0.19 6.21 -1.68
C TYR A 20 0.41 4.99 -2.58
N TRP A 21 1.38 4.15 -2.23
CA TRP A 21 1.71 2.96 -3.03
C TRP A 21 0.63 1.88 -2.97
N ALA A 22 -0.03 1.71 -1.82
CA ALA A 22 -1.19 0.81 -1.74
C ALA A 22 -2.31 1.25 -2.69
N GLN A 23 -2.60 2.55 -2.79
CA GLN A 23 -3.60 3.05 -3.73
C GLN A 23 -3.19 2.83 -5.20
N VAL A 24 -1.93 3.12 -5.54
CA VAL A 24 -1.39 2.91 -6.90
C VAL A 24 -1.47 1.44 -7.32
N LEU A 25 -1.04 0.53 -6.44
CA LEU A 25 -1.02 -0.90 -6.71
C LEU A 25 -2.41 -1.54 -6.72
N MET A 26 -3.37 -0.97 -5.99
CA MET A 26 -4.74 -1.48 -5.92
C MET A 26 -5.60 -1.03 -7.11
N ILE A 27 -5.28 0.11 -7.75
CA ILE A 27 -5.96 0.62 -8.95
C ILE A 27 -5.47 -0.09 -10.22
N ASN A 28 -4.23 -0.59 -10.22
CA ASN A 28 -3.63 -1.26 -11.38
C ASN A 28 -3.15 -2.67 -11.03
N PRO A 29 -4.06 -3.62 -10.77
CA PRO A 29 -3.70 -5.03 -10.70
C PRO A 29 -3.37 -5.49 -12.14
N ALA A 30 -2.09 -5.41 -12.50
CA ALA A 30 -1.60 -6.04 -13.74
C ALA A 30 -1.77 -7.56 -13.69
#